data_AF-A0A3L7NQW9-F1
#
_entry.id   AF-A0A3L7NQW9-F1
#
_cell.length_a   1.000
_cell.length_b   1.000
_cell.length_c   1.000
_cell.angle_alpha   90.00
_cell.angle_beta   90.00
_cell.angle_gamma   90.00
#
_symmetry.space_group_name_H-M   'P 1'
#
loop_
_entity.id
_entity.type
_entity.pdbx_description
1 polymer ?
#
loop_
_entity_poly.entity_id
_entity_poly.type
_entity_poly.pdbx_seq_one_letter_code
_entity_poly.pdbx_strand_id
1 'polypeptide(L)'
;MLFAQPRQIRPSQPVTTEATAGPGLWVTATPLDDGRQLLLVIDPHLKNAAVYHVDAQTGAMTLKSARNITYDLMVQDYNCQEPRPAALRKMLEVGGETATPGQIRP
;
A
#
# COMPACT_ATOMS: atom_id res chain seq x y z
N MET A 1 46.78 -29.30 -12.64
CA MET A 1 46.18 -28.44 -11.60
C MET A 1 44.85 -27.93 -12.16
N LEU A 2 43.73 -28.24 -11.50
CA LEU A 2 42.37 -27.93 -11.94
C LEU A 2 41.81 -26.83 -11.03
N PHE A 3 41.56 -25.64 -11.58
CA PHE A 3 41.03 -24.50 -10.84
C PHE A 3 39.51 -24.62 -10.69
N ALA A 4 39.01 -24.67 -9.45
CA ALA A 4 37.58 -24.61 -9.14
C ALA A 4 37.07 -23.16 -9.30
N GLN A 5 35.97 -22.97 -10.02
CA GLN A 5 35.37 -21.65 -10.20
C GLN A 5 34.58 -21.21 -8.95
N PRO A 6 34.71 -19.95 -8.49
CA PRO A 6 33.97 -19.45 -7.35
C PRO A 6 32.48 -19.24 -7.71
N ARG A 7 31.60 -19.82 -6.90
CA ARG A 7 30.14 -19.70 -7.02
C ARG A 7 29.73 -18.26 -6.71
N GLN A 8 29.37 -17.48 -7.74
CA GLN A 8 28.82 -16.13 -7.56
C GLN A 8 27.52 -16.20 -6.75
N ILE A 9 27.52 -15.59 -5.57
CA ILE A 9 26.33 -15.40 -4.74
C ILE A 9 25.61 -14.19 -5.32
N ARG A 10 24.48 -14.41 -5.99
CA ARG A 10 23.60 -13.31 -6.42
C ARG A 10 22.96 -12.70 -5.17
N PRO A 11 22.89 -11.36 -5.04
CA PRO A 11 22.09 -10.74 -3.99
C PRO A 11 20.63 -11.16 -4.17
N SER A 12 20.02 -11.72 -3.13
CA SER A 12 18.62 -12.10 -3.10
C SER A 12 17.78 -10.83 -3.25
N GLN A 13 17.14 -10.66 -4.41
CA GLN A 13 16.12 -9.63 -4.59
C GLN A 13 14.99 -9.92 -3.59
N PRO A 14 14.47 -8.93 -2.84
CA PRO A 14 13.30 -9.16 -2.00
C PRO A 14 12.16 -9.60 -2.93
N VAL A 15 11.73 -10.84 -2.76
CA VAL A 15 10.56 -11.37 -3.46
C VAL A 15 9.36 -10.69 -2.81
N THR A 16 8.89 -9.61 -3.40
CA THR A 16 7.54 -9.11 -3.12
C THR A 16 6.59 -10.13 -3.72
N THR A 17 6.21 -11.13 -2.93
CA THR A 17 5.15 -12.06 -3.29
C THR A 17 3.83 -11.29 -3.25
N GLU A 18 3.45 -10.65 -4.35
CA GLU A 18 2.05 -10.26 -4.55
C GLU A 18 1.23 -11.55 -4.68
N ALA A 19 0.65 -11.98 -3.56
CA ALA A 19 -0.32 -13.06 -3.56
C ALA A 19 -1.57 -12.58 -4.28
N THR A 20 -1.88 -13.19 -5.44
CA THR A 20 -3.13 -13.01 -6.17
C THR A 20 -4.32 -13.24 -5.23
N ALA A 21 -5.08 -12.19 -4.96
CA ALA A 21 -6.18 -12.19 -4.01
C ALA A 21 -7.39 -12.99 -4.53
N GLY A 22 -7.68 -14.12 -3.87
CA GLY A 22 -9.08 -14.56 -3.73
C GLY A 22 -9.85 -13.61 -2.80
N PRO A 23 -11.13 -13.88 -2.46
CA PRO A 23 -11.90 -13.14 -1.44
C PRO A 23 -11.37 -13.43 -0.03
N GLY A 24 -10.06 -13.26 0.16
CA GLY A 24 -9.30 -13.60 1.35
C GLY A 24 -8.57 -12.39 1.89
N LEU A 25 -7.80 -12.64 2.94
CA LEU A 25 -7.04 -11.61 3.63
C LEU A 25 -5.99 -10.99 2.70
N TRP A 26 -5.86 -9.68 2.75
CA TRP A 26 -4.76 -8.94 2.16
C TRP A 26 -3.62 -8.91 3.16
N VAL A 27 -2.45 -9.39 2.75
CA VAL A 27 -1.29 -9.50 3.64
C VAL A 27 -0.10 -8.83 2.98
N THR A 28 0.52 -7.88 3.66
CA THR A 28 1.76 -7.23 3.21
C THR A 28 2.80 -7.26 4.30
N ALA A 29 4.04 -7.56 3.94
CA ALA A 29 5.19 -7.50 4.83
C ALA A 29 6.17 -6.45 4.32
N THR A 30 6.61 -5.54 5.20
CA THR A 30 7.59 -4.49 4.88
C THR A 30 8.71 -4.50 5.93
N PRO A 31 9.99 -4.51 5.54
CA PRO A 31 11.09 -4.42 6.51
C PRO A 31 11.08 -3.07 7.24
N LEU A 32 11.50 -3.08 8.51
CA LEU A 32 11.77 -1.92 9.33
C LEU A 32 13.28 -1.82 9.59
N ASP A 33 13.77 -0.60 9.85
CA ASP A 33 15.21 -0.31 10.00
C ASP A 33 15.85 -0.98 11.24
N ASP A 34 15.03 -1.48 12.17
CA ASP A 34 15.48 -2.12 13.41
C ASP A 34 15.51 -3.65 13.35
N GLY A 35 15.52 -4.23 12.14
CA GLY A 35 15.60 -5.67 11.94
C GLY A 35 14.28 -6.42 12.17
N ARG A 36 13.17 -5.69 12.30
CA ARG A 36 11.81 -6.25 12.32
C ARG A 36 11.14 -6.10 10.96
N GLN A 37 10.00 -6.75 10.78
CA GLN A 37 9.11 -6.56 9.66
C GLN A 37 7.76 -6.09 10.17
N LEU A 38 7.19 -5.08 9.53
CA LEU A 38 5.78 -4.72 9.68
C LEU A 38 4.95 -5.72 8.86
N LEU A 39 4.10 -6.50 9.51
CA LEU A 39 3.12 -7.34 8.86
C LEU A 39 1.73 -6.72 9.04
N LEU A 40 1.11 -6.34 7.92
CA LEU A 40 -0.25 -5.82 7.88
C LEU A 40 -1.15 -6.91 7.29
N VAL A 41 -2.24 -7.21 7.99
CA VAL A 41 -3.27 -8.15 7.59
C VAL A 41 -4.60 -7.40 7.55
N ILE A 42 -5.28 -7.40 6.41
CA ILE A 42 -6.57 -6.74 6.22
C ILE A 42 -7.59 -7.76 5.76
N ASP A 43 -8.72 -7.84 6.45
CA ASP A 43 -9.94 -8.46 5.95
C ASP A 43 -10.79 -7.35 5.30
N PRO A 44 -10.89 -7.29 3.96
CA PRO A 44 -11.68 -6.27 3.28
C PRO A 44 -13.20 -6.49 3.44
N HIS A 45 -13.66 -7.72 3.73
CA HIS A 45 -15.07 -8.03 3.90
C HIS A 45 -15.58 -7.54 5.26
N LEU A 46 -14.84 -7.86 6.33
CA LEU A 46 -15.17 -7.41 7.69
C LEU A 46 -14.66 -6.00 7.99
N LYS A 47 -13.81 -5.44 7.11
CA LYS A 47 -13.09 -4.18 7.31
C LYS A 47 -12.31 -4.20 8.61
N ASN A 48 -11.63 -5.31 8.89
CA ASN A 48 -10.75 -5.46 10.04
C ASN A 48 -9.30 -5.39 9.57
N ALA A 49 -8.46 -4.69 10.34
CA ALA A 49 -7.03 -4.63 10.12
C ALA A 49 -6.27 -5.07 11.37
N ALA A 50 -5.21 -5.85 11.19
CA ALA A 50 -4.25 -6.22 12.22
C ALA A 50 -2.83 -5.88 11.78
N VAL A 51 -2.06 -5.33 12.70
CA VAL A 51 -0.68 -4.88 12.50
C VAL A 51 0.20 -5.62 13.48
N TYR A 52 1.22 -6.31 12.97
CA TYR A 52 2.22 -7.00 13.77
C TYR A 52 3.61 -6.45 13.47
N HIS A 53 4.47 -6.50 14.48
CA HIS A 53 5.92 -6.50 14.25
C HIS A 53 6.41 -7.95 14.33
N VAL A 54 7.15 -8.37 13.33
CA VAL A 54 7.78 -9.70 13.26
C VAL A 54 9.27 -9.50 13.42
N ASP A 55 9.87 -10.11 14.43
CA ASP A 55 11.32 -10.14 14.57
C ASP A 55 11.92 -10.99 13.43
N ALA A 56 12.83 -10.44 12.63
CA ALA A 56 13.30 -11.14 11.43
C ALA A 56 14.26 -12.30 11.73
N GLN A 57 14.86 -12.35 12.93
CA GLN A 57 15.81 -13.40 13.32
C GLN A 57 15.10 -14.61 13.91
N THR A 58 14.09 -14.36 14.74
CA THR A 58 13.38 -15.38 15.52
C THR A 58 12.02 -15.72 14.93
N GLY A 59 11.45 -14.85 14.08
CA GLY A 59 10.08 -14.95 13.60
C GLY A 59 9.03 -14.60 14.66
N ALA A 60 9.43 -14.13 15.85
CA ALA A 60 8.49 -13.79 16.91
C ALA A 60 7.56 -12.64 16.50
N MET A 61 6.25 -12.86 16.62
CA MET A 61 5.23 -11.88 16.23
C MET A 61 4.68 -11.15 17.45
N THR A 62 4.69 -9.82 17.42
CA THR A 62 4.06 -8.96 18.42
C THR A 62 2.92 -8.17 17.79
N LEU A 63 1.69 -8.37 18.29
CA LEU A 63 0.53 -7.59 17.85
C LEU A 63 0.67 -6.13 18.33
N LYS A 64 0.55 -5.19 17.39
CA LYS A 64 0.58 -3.75 17.65
C LYS A 64 -0.80 -3.14 17.66
N SER A 65 -1.68 -3.61 16.78
CA SER A 65 -3.07 -3.15 16.70
C SER A 65 -3.93 -4.21 16.02
N ALA A 66 -5.16 -4.39 16.48
CA ALA A 66 -6.21 -5.14 15.78
C ALA A 66 -7.54 -4.42 15.97
N ARG A 67 -8.16 -3.97 14.89
CA ARG A 67 -9.42 -3.21 14.98
C ARG A 67 -10.22 -3.22 13.69
N ASN A 68 -11.51 -2.91 13.83
CA ASN A 68 -12.36 -2.56 12.71
C ASN A 68 -12.04 -1.13 12.23
N ILE A 69 -11.86 -0.97 10.92
CA ILE A 69 -11.48 0.30 10.27
C ILE A 69 -12.65 0.95 9.53
N THR A 70 -13.90 0.50 9.73
CA THR A 70 -15.08 1.04 9.03
C THR A 70 -15.19 2.56 9.16
N TYR A 71 -15.04 3.10 10.37
CA TYR A 71 -15.18 4.53 10.59
C TYR A 71 -14.00 5.35 10.05
N ASP A 72 -12.79 4.78 10.03
CA ASP A 72 -11.62 5.45 9.44
C ASP A 72 -11.83 5.68 7.95
N LEU A 73 -12.40 4.69 7.26
CA LEU A 73 -12.69 4.74 5.83
C LEU A 73 -13.83 5.69 5.48
N MET A 74 -14.58 6.21 6.47
CA MET A 74 -15.67 7.16 6.26
C MET A 74 -15.22 8.63 6.34
N VAL A 75 -14.05 8.92 6.88
CA VAL A 75 -13.62 10.31 7.11
C VAL A 75 -13.02 10.89 5.82
N GLN A 76 -13.69 11.89 5.24
CA GLN A 76 -13.33 12.42 3.92
C GLN A 76 -12.13 13.37 3.93
N ASP A 77 -12.01 14.20 4.97
CA ASP A 77 -11.01 15.30 5.03
C ASP A 77 -10.02 15.15 6.20
N TYR A 78 -9.93 13.97 6.83
CA TYR A 78 -8.99 13.76 7.94
C TYR A 78 -7.54 13.87 7.44
N ASN A 79 -6.73 14.66 8.15
CA ASN A 79 -5.34 14.96 7.79
C ASN A 79 -5.11 15.57 6.39
N CYS A 80 -6.16 16.08 5.73
CA CYS A 80 -5.99 16.77 4.46
C CYS A 80 -5.35 18.15 4.68
N GLN A 81 -4.38 18.49 3.82
CA GLN A 81 -3.89 19.86 3.64
C GLN A 81 -4.47 20.43 2.34
N GLU A 82 -4.46 21.76 2.17
CA GLU A 82 -4.86 22.35 0.90
C GLU A 82 -3.86 21.99 -0.22
N PRO A 83 -4.34 21.73 -1.46
CA PRO A 83 -5.75 21.69 -1.87
C PRO A 83 -6.47 20.42 -1.38
N ARG A 84 -7.61 20.59 -0.70
CA ARG A 84 -8.43 19.46 -0.23
C ARG A 84 -8.92 18.59 -1.40
N PRO A 85 -9.24 17.30 -1.17
CA PRO A 85 -9.77 16.41 -2.21
C PRO A 85 -10.97 16.98 -2.98
N ALA A 86 -11.86 17.73 -2.32
CA ALA A 86 -12.99 18.40 -2.97
C ALA A 86 -12.56 19.54 -3.92
N ALA A 87 -11.51 20.28 -3.58
CA ALA A 87 -10.95 21.31 -4.45
C ALA A 87 -10.27 20.69 -5.67
N LEU A 88 -9.54 19.58 -5.49
CA LEU A 88 -8.93 18.81 -6.58
C LEU A 88 -10.00 18.28 -7.56
N ARG A 89 -11.13 17.73 -7.06
CA ARG A 89 -12.24 17.29 -7.92
C ARG A 89 -12.80 18.42 -8.77
N LYS A 90 -13.07 19.58 -8.17
CA LYS A 90 -13.54 20.77 -8.90
C LYS A 90 -12.54 21.22 -9.98
N MET A 91 -11.25 21.21 -9.68
CA MET A 91 -10.21 21.57 -10.67
C MET A 91 -10.19 20.60 -11.85
N LEU A 92 -10.32 19.30 -11.60
CA LEU A 92 -10.37 18.27 -12.64
C LEU A 92 -11.65 18.36 -13.49
N GLU A 93 -12.80 18.61 -12.86
CA GLU A 93 -14.09 18.81 -13.53
C GLU A 93 -14.05 20.06 -14.42
N VAL A 94 -13.54 21.19 -13.91
CA VAL A 94 -13.43 22.46 -14.66
C VAL A 94 -12.38 22.37 -15.77
N GLY A 95 -11.29 21.63 -15.57
CA GLY A 95 -10.27 21.40 -16.60
C GLY A 95 -10.76 20.55 -17.78
N GLY A 96 -11.85 19.78 -17.62
CA GLY A 96 -12.45 18.95 -18.67
C GLY A 96 -13.36 19.70 -19.64
N GLU A 97 -13.75 20.94 -19.36
CA GLU A 97 -14.79 21.67 -20.10
C GLU A 97 -14.26 22.64 -21.18
N THR A 98 -12.98 22.56 -21.54
CA THR A 98 -12.34 23.50 -22.50
C THR A 98 -11.93 22.91 -23.85
N ALA A 99 -12.69 21.95 -24.38
CA ALA A 99 -12.46 21.43 -25.74
C ALA A 99 -13.75 21.27 -26.56
N THR A 100 -14.37 22.38 -26.97
CA THR A 100 -15.15 22.40 -28.22
C THR A 100 -14.77 23.64 -29.05
N PRO A 101 -13.79 23.52 -29.98
CA PRO A 101 -13.53 24.54 -30.96
C PRO A 101 -14.52 24.37 -32.13
N GLY A 102 -15.49 25.27 -32.24
CA GLY A 102 -16.32 25.36 -33.44
C GLY A 102 -17.76 25.77 -33.20
N GLN A 103 -18.00 27.04 -32.89
CA GLN A 103 -19.30 27.63 -33.18
C GLN A 103 -19.13 29.05 -33.74
N ILE A 104 -19.04 29.11 -35.07
CA ILE A 104 -19.14 30.34 -35.85
C ILE A 104 -20.62 30.78 -35.74
N ARG A 105 -20.86 31.97 -35.15
CA ARG A 105 -22.18 32.61 -35.19
C ARG A 105 -22.34 33.38 -36.51
N PRO A 106 -23.56 33.41 -37.09
CA PRO A 106 -23.85 34.16 -38.31
C PRO A 106 -23.71 35.67 -38.12
#